data_AF-A0A0F9AN51-F1
#
_entry.id   AF-A0A0F9AN51-F1
#
_cell.length_a   1.000
_cell.length_b   1.000
_cell.length_c   1.000
_cell.angle_alpha   90.00
_cell.angle_beta   90.00
_cell.angle_gamma   90.00
#
_symmetry.space_group_name_H-M   'P 1'
#
loop_
_entity.id
_entity.type
_entity.pdbx_description
1 polymer ?
#
loop_
_entity_poly.entity_id
_entity_poly.type
_entity_poly.pdbx_seq_one_letter_code
_entity_poly.pdbx_strand_id
1 'polypeptide(L)' 'DLSDKLTRLRMEEPGIGSRMYAAMTLAKIAQTAGRVMRHEGDFGETVVLDGSFRRLWQWHQDLAPDWFKDVLVYR' A
#
# COMPACT_ATOMS: atom_id res chain seq x y z
N ASP A 1 -5.01 -8.95 10.31
CA ASP A 1 -4.90 -10.14 9.45
C ASP A 1 -6.28 -10.43 8.87
N LEU A 2 -6.40 -10.99 7.67
CA LEU A 2 -7.70 -11.34 7.06
C LEU A 2 -8.39 -12.52 7.76
N SER A 3 -7.65 -13.25 8.59
CA SER A 3 -8.21 -14.21 9.54
C SER A 3 -9.06 -13.55 10.64
N ASP A 4 -8.86 -12.25 10.88
CA ASP A 4 -9.68 -11.48 11.82
C ASP A 4 -11.03 -11.11 11.18
N LYS A 5 -12.11 -11.44 11.89
CA LYS A 5 -13.49 -11.28 11.39
C LYS A 5 -13.81 -9.82 11.06
N LEU A 6 -13.36 -8.86 11.89
CA LEU A 6 -13.65 -7.45 11.67
C LEU A 6 -12.88 -6.87 10.49
N THR A 7 -11.62 -7.26 10.32
CA THR A 7 -10.78 -6.85 9.19
C THR A 7 -11.34 -7.37 7.88
N ARG A 8 -11.76 -8.65 7.85
CA ARG A 8 -12.39 -9.24 6.68
C ARG A 8 -13.71 -8.57 6.34
N LEU A 9 -14.60 -8.37 7.33
CA LEU A 9 -15.88 -7.68 7.10
C LEU A 9 -15.68 -6.27 6.54
N ARG A 10 -14.64 -5.54 6.98
CA ARG A 10 -14.31 -4.23 6.40
C ARG A 10 -13.82 -4.34 4.97
N MET A 11 -12.95 -5.29 4.66
CA MET A 11 -12.48 -5.52 3.29
C MET A 11 -13.64 -5.85 2.33
N GLU A 12 -14.58 -6.68 2.79
CA GLU A 12 -15.73 -7.16 2.02
C GLU A 12 -16.84 -6.11 1.89
N GLU A 13 -16.91 -5.11 2.78
CA GLU A 13 -17.88 -4.02 2.72
C GLU A 13 -17.62 -3.13 1.50
N PRO A 14 -18.55 -3.08 0.53
CA PRO A 14 -18.38 -2.25 -0.66
C PRO A 14 -18.47 -0.77 -0.28
N GLY A 15 -17.42 -0.01 -0.54
CA GLY A 15 -17.37 1.42 -0.26
C GLY A 15 -16.28 1.78 0.74
N ILE A 16 -16.67 2.23 1.93
CA ILE A 16 -15.76 2.85 2.90
C ILE A 16 -14.78 1.81 3.47
N GLY A 17 -15.25 0.60 3.79
CA GLY A 17 -14.45 -0.47 4.37
C GLY A 17 -13.36 -0.95 3.41
N SER A 18 -13.72 -1.25 2.17
CA SER A 18 -12.75 -1.65 1.13
C SER A 18 -11.69 -0.56 0.90
N ARG A 19 -12.13 0.71 0.82
CA ARG A 19 -11.22 1.86 0.66
C ARG A 19 -10.31 2.07 1.88
N MET A 20 -10.84 1.88 3.10
CA MET A 20 -10.06 1.92 4.33
C MET A 20 -8.97 0.85 4.32
N TYR A 21 -9.32 -0.38 3.95
CA TYR A 21 -8.35 -1.48 3.87
C TYR A 21 -7.25 -1.20 2.84
N ALA A 22 -7.61 -0.65 1.68
CA ALA A 22 -6.66 -0.22 0.67
C ALA A 22 -5.71 0.88 1.18
N ALA A 23 -6.24 1.92 1.83
CA ALA A 23 -5.45 3.00 2.41
C ALA A 23 -4.47 2.46 3.48
N MET A 24 -4.93 1.59 4.37
CA MET A 24 -4.08 0.97 5.39
C MET A 24 -2.96 0.13 4.77
N THR A 25 -3.27 -0.61 3.70
CA THR A 25 -2.29 -1.44 2.99
C THR A 25 -1.22 -0.57 2.35
N LEU A 26 -1.61 0.47 1.59
CA LEU A 26 -0.70 1.40 0.95
C LEU A 26 0.16 2.15 1.97
N ALA A 27 -0.42 2.64 3.07
CA ALA A 27 0.32 3.31 4.13
C ALA A 27 1.40 2.40 4.74
N LYS A 28 1.10 1.10 4.92
CA LYS A 28 2.05 0.16 5.50
C LYS A 28 3.18 -0.21 4.54
N ILE A 29 2.88 -0.30 3.23
CA ILE A 29 3.90 -0.49 2.19
C ILE A 29 4.81 0.74 2.13
N ALA A 30 4.23 1.94 2.06
CA ALA A 30 4.98 3.19 2.04
C ALA A 30 5.85 3.36 3.30
N GLN A 31 5.32 3.02 4.49
CA GLN A 31 6.09 3.03 5.72
C GLN A 31 7.26 2.04 5.68
N THR A 32 7.06 0.86 5.06
CA THR A 32 8.13 -0.13 4.90
C THR A 32 9.22 0.39 3.96
N ALA A 33 8.83 0.98 2.82
CA ALA A 33 9.78 1.60 1.90
C ALA A 33 10.55 2.77 2.56
N GLY A 34 9.86 3.61 3.32
CA GLY A 34 10.48 4.72 4.06
C GLY A 34 11.41 4.29 5.21
N ARG A 35 11.42 3.02 5.62
CA ARG A 35 12.42 2.54 6.59
C ARG A 35 13.82 2.38 5.99
N VAL A 36 13.88 2.18 4.66
CA VAL A 36 15.11 2.00 3.89
C VAL A 36 15.78 3.34 3.62
N MET A 37 15.00 4.38 3.35
CA MET A 37 15.49 5.74 3.05
C MET A 37 15.29 6.64 4.28
N ARG A 38 16.36 7.02 4.97
CA ARG A 38 16.28 7.91 6.16
C ARG A 38 16.93 9.27 5.93
N HIS A 39 17.73 9.38 4.88
CA HIS A 39 18.37 10.60 4.41
C HIS A 39 18.24 10.70 2.88
N GLU A 40 18.36 11.90 2.33
CA GLU A 40 18.25 12.16 0.87
C GLU A 40 19.29 11.42 0.01
N GLY A 41 20.40 11.00 0.63
CA GLY A 41 21.48 10.26 -0.04
C GLY A 41 21.40 8.75 0.18
N ASP A 42 20.44 8.27 0.96
CA ASP A 42 20.25 6.84 1.12
C ASP A 42 19.63 6.26 -0.15
N PHE A 43 20.02 5.04 -0.49
CA PHE A 43 19.43 4.28 -1.59
C PHE A 43 19.13 2.86 -1.12
N GLY A 44 17.98 2.34 -1.53
CA GLY A 44 17.66 0.93 -1.36
C GLY A 44 16.34 0.57 -2.00
N GLU A 45 16.12 -0.74 -2.15
CA GLU A 45 14.98 -1.29 -2.87
C GLU A 45 14.01 -1.98 -1.92
N THR A 46 12.71 -1.74 -2.12
CA THR A 46 11.64 -2.49 -1.49
C THR A 46 10.87 -3.25 -2.57
N VAL A 47 10.94 -4.57 -2.55
CA VAL A 47 10.29 -5.43 -3.54
C VAL A 47 8.95 -5.93 -2.98
N VAL A 48 7.86 -5.67 -3.70
CA VAL A 48 6.52 -6.18 -3.37
C VAL A 48 6.24 -7.43 -4.21
N LEU A 49 6.18 -8.59 -3.56
CA LEU A 49 5.96 -9.90 -4.21
C LEU A 49 4.49 -10.34 -4.11
N ASP A 50 3.57 -9.53 -4.64
CA ASP A 50 2.14 -9.82 -4.58
C ASP A 50 1.39 -9.36 -5.84
N GLY A 51 0.75 -10.30 -6.55
CA GLY A 51 -0.05 -10.01 -7.74
C GLY A 51 -1.29 -9.16 -7.46
N SER A 52 -1.81 -9.18 -6.23
CA SER A 52 -2.94 -8.35 -5.81
C SER A 52 -2.59 -6.86 -5.77
N PHE A 53 -1.30 -6.53 -5.63
CA PHE A 53 -0.82 -5.14 -5.64
C PHE A 53 -1.20 -4.41 -6.92
N ARG A 54 -1.27 -5.11 -8.07
CA ARG A 54 -1.72 -4.54 -9.34
C ARG A 54 -3.08 -3.86 -9.23
N ARG A 55 -4.05 -4.58 -8.65
CA ARG A 55 -5.41 -4.05 -8.47
C ARG A 55 -5.43 -2.99 -7.38
N LEU A 56 -4.69 -3.17 -6.29
CA LEU A 56 -4.57 -2.14 -5.26
C LEU A 56 -4.12 -0.80 -5.86
N TRP A 57 -3.03 -0.82 -6.64
CA TRP A 57 -2.48 0.39 -7.24
C TRP A 57 -3.41 1.01 -8.29
N GLN A 58 -3.92 0.20 -9.23
CA GLN A 58 -4.79 0.70 -10.30
C GLN A 58 -6.02 1.45 -9.76
N TRP A 59 -6.63 0.97 -8.67
CA TRP A 59 -7.91 1.48 -8.17
C TRP A 59 -7.76 2.45 -6.99
N HIS A 60 -6.64 2.42 -6.28
CA HIS A 60 -6.46 3.14 -5.01
C HIS A 60 -5.14 3.91 -4.90
N GLN A 61 -4.41 4.14 -6.00
CA GLN A 61 -3.19 4.98 -6.00
C GLN A 61 -3.42 6.39 -5.46
N ASP A 62 -4.66 6.89 -5.47
CA ASP A 62 -5.05 8.18 -4.87
C ASP A 62 -4.95 8.19 -3.34
N LEU A 63 -4.92 7.01 -2.70
CA LEU A 63 -4.77 6.86 -1.24
C LEU A 63 -3.31 6.75 -0.80
N ALA A 64 -2.37 6.60 -1.73
CA ALA A 64 -0.96 6.53 -1.41
C ALA A 64 -0.43 7.94 -1.03
N PRO A 65 0.61 8.04 -0.18
CA PRO A 65 1.34 9.29 0.00
C PRO A 65 1.81 9.84 -1.35
N ASP A 66 1.76 11.15 -1.54
CA ASP A 66 2.03 11.77 -2.83
C ASP A 66 3.39 11.36 -3.41
N TRP A 67 4.43 11.33 -2.58
CA TRP A 67 5.80 10.93 -2.94
C TRP A 67 5.93 9.47 -3.38
N PHE A 68 5.01 8.59 -2.97
CA PHE A 68 5.15 7.14 -3.18
C PHE A 68 5.05 6.79 -4.68
N LYS A 69 4.28 7.59 -5.44
CA LYS A 69 4.13 7.45 -6.89
C LYS A 69 5.44 7.67 -7.64
N ASP A 70 6.26 8.59 -7.14
CA ASP A 70 7.50 9.01 -7.79
C ASP A 70 8.61 7.96 -7.66
N VAL A 71 8.56 7.15 -6.60
CA VAL A 71 9.56 6.12 -6.31
C VAL A 71 9.12 4.71 -6.70
N LEU A 72 7.82 4.52 -6.99
CA LEU A 72 7.28 3.21 -7.35
C LEU A 72 7.65 2.87 -8.80
N VAL A 73 8.56 1.93 -8.97
CA VAL A 73 8.85 1.33 -10.28
C VAL A 73 7.87 0.19 -10.52
N TYR A 74 6.81 0.46 -11.27
CA TYR A 74 5.80 -0.53 -11.64
C TYR A 74 5.90 -0.86 -13.14
N ARG A 75 6.16 -2.13 -13.47
CA ARG A 75 6.27 -2.65 -14.85
C ARG A 75 5.14 -3.60 -15.18
#